data_AF-A0A8J2VYH6-F1
#
_entry.id   AF-A0A8J2VYH6-F1
#
_cell.length_a   1.000
_cell.length_b   1.000
_cell.length_c   1.000
_cell.angle_alpha   90.00
_cell.angle_beta   90.00
_cell.angle_gamma   90.00
#
_symmetry.space_group_name_H-M   'P 1'
#
loop_
_entity.id
_entity.type
_entity.pdbx_description
1 polymer ?
#
loop_
_entity_poly.entity_id
_entity_poly.type
_entity_poly.pdbx_seq_one_letter_code
_entity_poly.pdbx_strand_id
1 'polypeptide(L)'
;MSVLRLQVLKVFKKLHRTRMRVFEGDERALTAARQKINEGFVKNKEVHKEEAIQELIKFGEDIERELRTQVIQAREVKPGVFEARIREDTVKLDNIPYDDNAIPEDGVKGKNQCCQSVKK
;
A
#
# COMPACT_ATOMS: atom_id res chain seq x y z
N MET A 1 15.95 25.04 -15.78
CA MET A 1 15.74 23.79 -14.99
C MET A 1 15.52 22.67 -15.98
N SER A 2 16.28 21.58 -15.93
CA SER A 2 16.08 20.44 -16.84
C SER A 2 14.72 19.76 -16.58
N VAL A 3 14.07 19.26 -17.64
CA VAL A 3 12.75 18.61 -17.57
C VAL A 3 12.77 17.43 -16.60
N LEU A 4 13.82 16.60 -16.67
CA LEU A 4 14.02 15.46 -15.77
C LEU A 4 14.09 15.88 -14.30
N ARG A 5 14.80 16.97 -13.99
CA ARG A 5 14.89 17.47 -12.61
C ARG A 5 13.52 17.87 -12.07
N LEU A 6 12.70 18.52 -12.90
CA LEU A 6 11.31 18.85 -12.54
C LEU A 6 10.47 17.60 -12.26
N GLN A 7 10.60 16.57 -13.09
CA GLN A 7 9.89 15.30 -12.90
C GLN A 7 10.32 14.59 -11.61
N VAL A 8 11.61 14.46 -11.34
CA VAL A 8 12.13 13.87 -10.08
C VAL A 8 11.56 14.60 -8.86
N LEU A 9 11.58 15.93 -8.86
CA LEU A 9 11.03 16.73 -7.76
C LEU A 9 9.52 16.59 -7.63
N LYS A 10 8.80 16.41 -8.74
CA LYS A 10 7.36 16.15 -8.75
C LYS A 10 7.05 14.82 -8.07
N VAL A 11 7.77 13.75 -8.42
CA VAL A 11 7.61 12.42 -7.78
C VAL A 11 7.95 12.48 -6.30
N PHE A 12 9.07 13.11 -5.93
CA PHE A 12 9.46 13.29 -4.53
C PHE A 12 8.34 13.97 -3.72
N LYS A 13 7.78 15.08 -4.23
CA LYS A 13 6.67 15.79 -3.58
C LYS A 13 5.40 14.95 -3.51
N LYS A 14 5.07 14.21 -4.57
CA LYS A 14 3.91 13.31 -4.60
C LYS A 14 4.03 12.24 -3.51
N LEU A 15 5.17 11.55 -3.41
CA LEU A 15 5.42 10.53 -2.38
C LEU A 15 5.27 11.08 -0.97
N HIS A 16 5.83 12.26 -0.68
CA HIS A 16 5.67 12.90 0.64
C HIS A 16 4.22 13.30 0.93
N ARG A 17 3.46 13.75 -0.07
CA ARG A 17 2.01 14.02 0.11
C ARG A 17 1.20 12.75 0.31
N THR A 18 1.53 11.69 -0.41
CA THR A 18 0.83 10.40 -0.32
C THR A 18 1.11 9.76 1.04
N ARG A 19 2.35 9.78 1.55
CA ARG A 19 2.64 9.24 2.89
C ARG A 19 1.89 9.98 4.00
N MET A 20 1.69 11.30 3.89
CA MET A 20 0.91 12.07 4.87
C MET A 20 -0.57 11.69 4.86
N ARG A 21 -1.13 11.36 3.70
CA ARG A 21 -2.53 10.92 3.57
C ARG A 21 -2.72 9.45 3.96
N VAL A 22 -1.77 8.60 3.62
CA VAL A 22 -1.85 7.15 3.82
C VAL A 22 -1.60 6.76 5.27
N PHE A 23 -0.70 7.46 5.96
CA PHE A 23 -0.29 7.16 7.33
C PHE A 23 -0.75 8.23 8.33
N GLU A 24 -1.82 8.95 8.04
CA GLU A 24 -2.28 10.04 8.89
C GLU A 24 -2.57 9.57 10.32
N GLY A 25 -2.06 10.32 11.30
CA GLY A 25 -2.19 9.99 12.73
C GLY A 25 -1.25 8.88 13.23
N ASP A 26 -0.46 8.24 12.36
CA ASP A 26 0.58 7.28 12.74
C ASP A 26 1.97 7.91 12.59
N GLU A 27 2.41 8.60 13.64
CA GLU A 27 3.71 9.29 13.66
C GLU A 27 4.90 8.37 13.40
N ARG A 28 4.81 7.10 13.82
CA ARG A 28 5.87 6.12 13.61
C ARG A 28 5.97 5.77 12.13
N ALA A 29 4.85 5.46 11.48
CA ALA A 29 4.82 5.16 10.06
C ALA A 29 5.16 6.40 9.22
N LEU A 30 4.68 7.60 9.59
CA LEU A 30 5.01 8.86 8.92
C LEU A 30 6.53 9.13 8.93
N THR A 31 7.17 8.91 10.07
CA THR A 31 8.61 9.12 10.24
C THR A 31 9.41 8.07 9.47
N ALA A 32 9.05 6.80 9.59
CA ALA A 32 9.72 5.72 8.86
C ALA A 32 9.60 5.90 7.33
N ALA A 33 8.40 6.22 6.83
CA ALA A 33 8.17 6.51 5.43
C ALA A 33 8.98 7.73 4.95
N ARG A 34 9.10 8.78 5.77
CA ARG A 34 9.94 9.95 5.47
C ARG A 34 11.40 9.57 5.27
N GLN A 35 11.94 8.81 6.21
CA GLN A 35 13.33 8.36 6.17
C GLN A 35 13.55 7.51 4.92
N LYS A 36 12.66 6.54 4.65
CA LYS A 36 12.81 5.65 3.51
C LYS A 36 12.75 6.35 2.16
N ILE A 37 11.83 7.32 2.00
CA ILE A 37 11.77 8.15 0.79
C ILE A 37 13.09 8.92 0.63
N ASN A 38 13.57 9.58 1.68
CA ASN A 38 14.81 10.36 1.58
C ASN A 38 16.03 9.48 1.28
N GLU A 39 16.18 8.34 1.93
CA GLU A 39 17.22 7.35 1.66
C GLU A 39 17.23 6.92 0.20
N GLY A 40 16.06 6.59 -0.36
CA GLY A 40 15.93 6.17 -1.75
C GLY A 40 16.41 7.24 -2.74
N PHE A 41 16.07 8.50 -2.50
CA PHE A 41 16.51 9.61 -3.37
C PHE A 41 17.99 9.95 -3.18
N VAL A 42 18.51 9.90 -1.94
CA VAL A 42 19.94 10.13 -1.67
C VAL A 42 20.81 9.04 -2.31
N LYS A 43 20.39 7.77 -2.20
CA LYS A 43 21.11 6.62 -2.79
C LYS A 43 21.27 6.75 -4.30
N ASN A 44 20.29 7.34 -4.98
CA ASN A 44 20.28 7.47 -6.44
C ASN A 44 20.66 8.88 -6.93
N LYS A 45 21.19 9.74 -6.05
CA LYS A 45 21.49 11.15 -6.39
C LYS A 45 22.54 11.30 -7.48
N GLU A 46 23.53 10.40 -7.53
CA GLU A 46 24.67 10.43 -8.45
C GLU A 46 24.40 9.63 -9.75
N VAL A 47 23.14 9.30 -10.05
CA VAL A 47 22.77 8.67 -11.32
C VAL A 47 22.72 9.74 -12.41
N HIS A 48 23.57 9.61 -13.43
CA HIS A 48 23.69 10.59 -14.52
C HIS A 48 23.09 10.13 -15.86
N LYS A 49 22.86 8.82 -16.03
CA LYS A 49 22.28 8.27 -17.27
C LYS A 49 20.79 8.63 -17.34
N GLU A 50 20.38 9.31 -18.41
CA GLU A 50 18.99 9.78 -18.58
C GLU A 50 17.97 8.64 -18.54
N GLU A 51 18.22 7.54 -19.24
CA GLU A 51 17.35 6.35 -19.23
C GLU A 51 17.13 5.81 -17.80
N ALA A 52 18.20 5.71 -17.01
CA ALA A 52 18.13 5.23 -15.63
C ALA A 52 17.34 6.20 -14.73
N ILE A 53 17.45 7.51 -14.96
CA ILE A 53 16.66 8.51 -14.26
C ILE A 53 15.16 8.34 -14.58
N GLN A 54 14.81 8.09 -15.84
CA GLN A 54 13.42 7.87 -16.25
C GLN A 54 12.84 6.60 -15.63
N GLU A 55 13.59 5.51 -15.57
CA GLU A 55 13.19 4.27 -14.88
C GLU A 55 12.95 4.52 -13.38
N LEU A 56 13.82 5.26 -12.71
CA LEU A 56 13.66 5.61 -11.29
C LEU A 56 12.47 6.53 -11.04
N ILE A 57 12.18 7.45 -11.96
CA ILE A 57 10.96 8.29 -11.92
C ILE A 57 9.73 7.40 -11.98
N LYS A 58 9.67 6.49 -12.97
CA LYS A 58 8.55 5.56 -13.15
C LYS A 58 8.36 4.68 -11.91
N PHE A 59 9.44 4.14 -11.37
CA PHE A 59 9.43 3.36 -10.14
C PHE A 59 8.86 4.14 -8.96
N GLY A 60 9.24 5.41 -8.78
CA GLY A 60 8.67 6.27 -7.74
C GLY A 60 7.19 6.58 -7.94
N GLU A 61 6.71 6.71 -9.18
CA GLU A 61 5.29 6.85 -9.49
C GLU A 61 4.49 5.57 -9.23
N ASP A 62 5.07 4.41 -9.52
CA ASP A 62 4.46 3.11 -9.22
C ASP A 62 4.30 2.91 -7.71
N ILE A 63 5.34 3.22 -6.91
CA ILE A 63 5.26 3.20 -5.45
C ILE A 63 4.18 4.15 -4.93
N GLU A 64 4.10 5.37 -5.49
CA GLU A 64 3.07 6.33 -5.10
C GLU A 64 1.66 5.78 -5.34
N ARG A 65 1.43 5.16 -6.50
CA ARG A 65 0.15 4.53 -6.82
C ARG A 65 -0.15 3.41 -5.84
N GLU A 66 0.80 2.52 -5.58
CA GLU A 66 0.63 1.37 -4.69
C GLU A 66 0.27 1.81 -3.27
N LEU A 67 1.03 2.75 -2.69
CA LEU A 67 0.73 3.30 -1.37
C LEU A 67 -0.67 3.91 -1.30
N ARG A 68 -1.07 4.62 -2.36
CA ARG A 68 -2.35 5.30 -2.43
C ARG A 68 -3.51 4.31 -2.53
N THR A 69 -3.38 3.28 -3.38
CA THR A 69 -4.48 2.40 -3.76
C THR A 69 -4.59 1.11 -2.94
N GLN A 70 -3.47 0.59 -2.42
CA GLN A 70 -3.43 -0.75 -1.82
C GLN A 70 -3.21 -0.72 -0.30
N VAL A 71 -2.64 0.35 0.25
CA VAL A 71 -2.34 0.43 1.69
C VAL A 71 -3.49 1.11 2.44
N ILE A 72 -4.11 0.37 3.36
CA ILE A 72 -5.11 0.88 4.31
C ILE A 72 -4.57 0.87 5.74
N GLN A 73 -5.12 1.72 6.60
CA GLN A 73 -4.80 1.72 8.03
C GLN A 73 -5.94 1.06 8.80
N ALA A 74 -5.61 0.24 9.79
CA ALA A 74 -6.56 -0.21 10.81
C ALA A 74 -6.23 0.51 12.13
N ARG A 75 -7.22 1.16 12.73
CA ARG A 75 -7.08 1.85 14.01
C ARG A 75 -7.90 1.15 15.08
N GLU A 76 -7.29 0.83 16.20
CA GLU A 76 -8.03 0.32 17.35
C GLU A 76 -8.90 1.44 17.96
N VAL A 77 -10.21 1.20 18.05
CA VAL A 77 -11.17 2.14 18.64
C VAL A 77 -11.65 1.68 20.02
N LYS A 78 -11.65 0.36 20.24
CA LYS A 78 -11.96 -0.30 21.52
C LYS A 78 -11.07 -1.55 21.61
N PRO A 79 -10.84 -2.10 22.82
CA PRO A 79 -10.07 -3.33 22.97
C PRO A 79 -10.55 -4.44 22.02
N GLY A 80 -9.72 -4.81 21.06
CA GLY A 80 -10.03 -5.85 20.07
C GLY A 80 -10.97 -5.44 18.93
N VAL A 81 -11.35 -4.16 18.83
CA VAL A 81 -12.19 -3.63 17.74
C VAL A 81 -11.38 -2.62 16.93
N PHE A 82 -11.22 -2.91 15.65
CA PHE A 82 -10.44 -2.10 14.71
C PHE A 82 -11.33 -1.50 13.64
N GLU A 83 -11.14 -0.22 13.38
CA GLU A 83 -11.75 0.50 12.28
C GLU A 83 -10.76 0.55 11.10
N ALA A 84 -11.17 0.03 9.95
CA ALA A 84 -10.40 0.12 8.72
C ALA A 84 -10.67 1.45 8.02
N ARG A 85 -9.62 2.24 7.82
CA ARG A 85 -9.68 3.50 7.10
C ARG A 85 -9.48 3.28 5.60
N ILE A 86 -10.58 3.00 4.92
CA ILE A 86 -10.62 2.85 3.46
C ILE A 86 -10.85 4.23 2.83
N ARG A 87 -9.97 4.62 1.90
CA ARG A 87 -10.05 5.91 1.20
C ARG A 87 -10.74 5.74 -0.16
N GLU A 88 -11.16 6.86 -0.76
CA GLU A 88 -11.79 6.86 -2.10
C GLU A 88 -10.89 6.28 -3.20
N ASP A 89 -9.59 6.50 -3.06
CA ASP A 89 -8.58 6.01 -3.98
C ASP A 89 -8.17 4.55 -3.75
N THR A 90 -8.64 3.94 -2.67
CA THR A 90 -8.35 2.53 -2.38
C THR A 90 -9.07 1.66 -3.40
N VAL A 91 -8.32 0.82 -4.09
CA VAL A 91 -8.89 -0.10 -5.08
C VAL A 91 -9.72 -1.15 -4.33
N LYS A 92 -10.97 -1.30 -4.75
CA LYS A 92 -11.91 -2.29 -4.23
C LYS A 92 -12.08 -3.35 -5.30
N LEU A 93 -12.05 -4.61 -4.90
CA LEU A 93 -12.34 -5.73 -5.79
C LEU A 93 -13.85 -5.96 -5.85
N ASP A 94 -14.29 -6.65 -6.90
CA ASP A 94 -15.68 -7.05 -7.02
C ASP A 94 -16.01 -8.05 -5.91
N ASN A 95 -17.01 -7.69 -5.11
CA ASN A 95 -17.48 -8.55 -4.05
C ASN A 95 -18.37 -9.64 -4.66
N ILE A 96 -17.88 -10.88 -4.65
CA ILE A 96 -18.69 -12.06 -4.98
C ILE A 96 -19.44 -12.42 -3.69
N PRO A 97 -20.78 -12.36 -3.68
CA PRO A 97 -21.56 -12.73 -2.50
C PRO A 97 -21.20 -14.14 -2.05
N TYR A 98 -21.12 -14.32 -0.74
CA TYR A 98 -20.95 -15.64 -0.17
C TYR A 98 -22.16 -16.52 -0.54
N ASP A 99 -21.90 -17.70 -1.10
CA ASP A 99 -22.89 -18.71 -1.43
C ASP A 99 -22.53 -20.02 -0.70
N ASP A 100 -23.39 -20.44 0.22
CA ASP A 100 -23.27 -21.69 0.98
C ASP A 100 -23.21 -22.93 0.06
N ASN A 101 -23.74 -22.83 -1.16
CA ASN A 101 -23.81 -23.91 -2.13
C ASN A 101 -22.71 -23.81 -3.21
N ALA A 102 -21.79 -22.86 -3.10
CA ALA A 102 -20.69 -22.72 -4.05
C ALA A 102 -19.84 -24.01 -4.05
N ILE A 103 -19.76 -24.66 -5.22
CA ILE A 103 -18.87 -25.79 -5.45
C ILE A 103 -17.54 -25.20 -5.94
N PRO A 104 -16.44 -25.28 -5.18
CA PRO A 104 -15.14 -24.78 -5.63
C PRO A 104 -14.72 -25.51 -6.91
N GLU A 105 -14.30 -24.76 -7.94
CA GLU A 105 -13.91 -25.36 -9.23
C GLU A 105 -12.65 -26.24 -9.11
N ASP A 106 -11.77 -25.91 -8.17
CA ASP A 106 -10.65 -26.75 -7.79
C ASP A 106 -11.06 -27.65 -6.63
N GLY A 107 -11.27 -28.93 -6.91
CA GLY A 107 -11.74 -29.94 -5.95
C GLY A 107 -10.88 -30.06 -4.68
N VAL A 108 -11.10 -29.18 -3.71
CA VAL A 108 -10.64 -29.38 -2.34
C VAL A 108 -11.57 -30.40 -1.72
N LYS A 109 -11.11 -31.66 -1.68
CA LYS A 109 -11.73 -32.70 -0.86
C LYS A 109 -11.67 -32.24 0.60
N GLY A 110 -12.73 -31.60 1.07
CA GLY A 110 -12.87 -31.17 2.45
C GLY A 110 -12.73 -32.37 3.38
N LYS A 111 -11.62 -32.47 4.09
CA LYS A 111 -11.65 -33.16 5.38
C LYS A 111 -12.38 -32.23 6.32
N ASN A 112 -13.66 -32.52 6.51
CA ASN A 112 -14.51 -31.89 7.51
C ASN A 112 -13.89 -32.11 8.90
N GLN A 113 -13.11 -31.14 9.38
CA GLN A 113 -12.89 -30.91 10.80
C GLN A 113 -12.21 -29.56 11.00
N CYS A 114 -12.98 -28.49 10.92
CA CYS A 114 -12.61 -27.26 11.61
C CYS A 114 -13.83 -26.77 12.38
N CYS A 115 -13.63 -26.58 13.70
CA CYS A 115 -14.59 -26.08 14.68
C CYS A 115 -15.67 -27.03 15.23
N GLN A 116 -15.40 -28.34 15.37
CA GLN A 116 -16.16 -29.19 16.30
C GLN A 116 -15.26 -29.77 17.40
N SER A 117 -15.13 -29.01 18.49
CA SER A 117 -14.90 -29.42 19.89
C SER A 117 -14.40 -28.16 20.61
N VAL A 118 -15.07 -27.62 21.62
CA VAL A 118 -15.37 -28.28 22.90
C VAL A 118 -16.73 -27.79 23.42
N LYS A 119 -17.73 -28.69 23.52
CA LYS A 119 -18.85 -28.49 24.45
C LYS A 119 -18.33 -28.82 25.84
N LYS A 120 -18.54 -27.90 26.78
CA LYS A 120 -18.33 -28.12 28.22
C LYS A 120 -19.57 -28.76 28.82
#